data_AF-A0A7S2UUZ5-F1
#
_entry.id   AF-A0A7S2UUZ5-F1
#
_cell.length_a   1.000
_cell.length_b   1.000
_cell.length_c   1.000
_cell.angle_alpha   90.00
_cell.angle_beta   90.00
_cell.angle_gamma   90.00
#
_symmetry.space_group_name_H-M   'P 1'
#
loop_
_entity.id
_entity.type
_entity.pdbx_description
1 polymer ?
#
loop_
_entity_poly.entity_id
_entity_poly.type
_entity_poly.pdbx_seq_one_letter_code
_entity_poly.pdbx_strand_id
1 'polypeptide(L)'
;SHMALVSNAPRLTKQEISSRKVLAGATLPIGIVTLEDVIEKILQEEILDESDNPFTEELLMERRAKQILLSLIKKRRQVQAADGIVEDKTTPLLGAIQNTGDSNV
;
A
#
# COMPACT_ATOMS: atom_id res chain seq x y z
N SER A 1 16.71 -13.58 1.08
CA SER A 1 15.55 -12.68 0.98
C SER A 1 15.49 -11.77 2.19
N HIS A 2 15.44 -10.44 1.98
CA HIS A 2 15.35 -9.43 3.03
C HIS A 2 13.91 -8.93 3.14
N MET A 3 13.05 -9.73 3.77
CA MET A 3 11.62 -9.45 3.92
C MET A 3 11.25 -9.40 5.39
N ALA A 4 10.39 -8.46 5.76
CA ALA A 4 9.81 -8.37 7.08
C ALA A 4 8.29 -8.37 7.02
N LEU A 5 7.68 -9.05 7.99
CA LEU A 5 6.24 -9.03 8.21
C LEU A 5 5.91 -7.88 9.16
N VAL A 6 4.97 -7.02 8.78
CA VAL A 6 4.54 -5.87 9.58
C VAL A 6 3.27 -6.23 10.33
N SER A 7 3.26 -6.03 11.65
CA SER A 7 2.12 -6.33 12.52
C SER A 7 2.05 -5.34 13.67
N ASN A 8 0.82 -5.03 14.11
CA ASN A 8 0.56 -4.26 15.33
C ASN A 8 0.97 -5.02 16.61
N ALA A 9 0.99 -6.35 16.58
CA ALA A 9 1.35 -7.21 17.71
C ALA A 9 2.42 -8.25 17.32
N PRO A 10 3.65 -7.82 16.97
CA PRO A 10 4.64 -8.67 16.30
C PRO A 10 5.04 -9.91 17.10
N ARG A 11 5.08 -9.81 18.43
CA ARG A 11 5.41 -10.95 19.31
C ARG A 11 4.31 -12.02 19.29
N LEU A 12 3.04 -11.60 19.37
CA LEU A 12 1.88 -12.50 19.37
C LEU A 12 1.69 -13.13 17.99
N THR A 13 1.76 -12.32 16.93
CA THR A 13 1.76 -12.80 15.54
C THR A 13 2.83 -13.88 15.33
N LYS A 14 4.07 -13.64 15.78
CA LYS A 14 5.15 -14.63 15.67
C LYS A 14 4.85 -15.93 16.42
N GLN A 15 4.28 -15.84 17.62
CA GLN A 15 3.91 -17.00 18.42
C GLN A 15 2.81 -17.81 17.73
N GLU A 16 1.76 -17.15 17.22
CA GLU A 16 0.65 -17.83 16.56
C GLU A 16 1.07 -18.51 15.25
N ILE A 17 1.89 -17.83 14.43
CA ILE A 17 2.52 -18.41 13.23
C ILE A 17 3.32 -19.66 13.61
N SER A 18 4.15 -19.55 14.66
CA SER A 18 4.99 -20.68 15.12
C SER A 18 4.14 -21.85 15.62
N SER A 19 2.98 -21.55 16.24
CA SER A 19 2.01 -22.55 16.70
C SER A 19 1.05 -23.04 15.60
N ARG A 20 1.21 -22.59 14.35
CA ARG A 20 0.33 -22.89 13.20
C ARG A 20 -1.16 -22.60 13.48
N LYS A 21 -1.44 -21.57 14.28
CA LYS A 21 -2.81 -21.10 14.53
C LYS A 21 -3.24 -20.13 13.43
N VAL A 22 -4.55 -20.07 13.20
CA VAL A 22 -5.15 -19.07 12.30
C VAL A 22 -4.98 -17.69 12.92
N LEU A 23 -4.42 -16.75 12.17
CA LEU A 23 -4.22 -15.36 12.60
C LEU A 23 -5.52 -14.59 12.45
N ALA A 24 -5.89 -13.82 13.47
CA ALA A 24 -7.12 -13.03 13.45
C ALA A 24 -7.00 -11.78 14.33
N GLY A 25 -7.79 -10.75 14.01
CA GLY A 25 -7.82 -9.52 14.79
C GLY A 25 -6.43 -8.87 14.93
N ALA A 26 -6.01 -8.62 16.17
CA ALA A 26 -4.76 -7.92 16.44
C ALA A 26 -3.48 -8.68 16.03
N THR A 27 -3.55 -9.99 15.80
CA THR A 27 -2.41 -10.80 15.36
C THR A 27 -2.32 -10.93 13.85
N LEU A 28 -3.34 -10.47 13.12
CA LEU A 28 -3.34 -10.43 11.68
C LEU A 28 -2.27 -9.43 11.20
N PRO A 29 -1.33 -9.84 10.33
CA PRO A 29 -0.34 -8.93 9.78
C PRO A 29 -0.99 -7.80 8.98
N ILE A 30 -0.41 -6.61 9.06
CA ILE A 30 -0.79 -5.46 8.25
C ILE A 30 -0.33 -5.67 6.80
N GLY A 31 0.88 -6.23 6.64
CA GLY A 31 1.47 -6.44 5.33
C GLY A 31 2.91 -6.95 5.42
N ILE A 32 3.59 -6.88 4.29
CA ILE A 32 5.01 -7.21 4.14
C ILE A 32 5.77 -5.95 3.71
N VAL A 33 7.04 -5.88 4.04
CA VAL A 33 7.97 -4.87 3.56
C VAL A 33 9.28 -5.53 3.16
N THR A 34 9.86 -5.10 2.06
CA THR A 34 11.16 -5.60 1.59
C THR A 34 12.26 -4.55 1.80
N LEU A 35 13.51 -4.96 1.63
CA LEU A 35 14.64 -4.02 1.71
C LEU A 35 14.59 -3.03 0.53
N GLU A 36 14.16 -3.48 -0.63
CA GLU A 36 13.97 -2.68 -1.84
C GLU A 36 13.00 -1.53 -1.55
N ASP A 37 11.84 -1.78 -0.92
CA ASP A 37 10.89 -0.74 -0.52
C ASP A 37 11.54 0.37 0.32
N VAL A 38 12.41 -0.02 1.27
CA VAL A 38 13.10 0.93 2.16
C VAL A 38 14.11 1.75 1.38
N ILE A 39 14.92 1.12 0.54
CA ILE A 39 15.94 1.81 -0.24
C ILE A 39 15.29 2.70 -1.32
N GLU A 40 14.19 2.25 -1.95
CA GLU A 40 13.39 3.07 -2.88
C GLU A 40 12.93 4.38 -2.23
N LYS A 41 12.50 4.31 -0.96
CA LYS A 41 12.08 5.51 -0.22
C LYS A 41 13.24 6.42 0.16
N ILE A 42 14.42 5.89 0.42
CA ILE A 42 15.61 6.68 0.72
C ILE A 42 16.11 7.39 -0.55
N LEU A 43 16.24 6.66 -1.65
CA LEU A 43 16.77 7.18 -2.91
C LEU A 43 15.76 8.02 -3.68
N GLN A 44 14.45 7.87 -3.41
CA GLN A 44 13.36 8.41 -4.23
C GLN A 44 13.39 7.92 -5.68
N GLU A 45 14.04 6.78 -5.89
CA GLU A 45 14.21 6.09 -7.16
C GLU A 45 13.68 4.65 -7.01
N GLU A 46 13.26 4.05 -8.11
CA GLU A 46 12.81 2.66 -8.13
C GLU A 46 14.00 1.71 -8.15
N ILE A 47 13.88 0.58 -7.47
CA ILE A 47 14.92 -0.45 -7.46
C ILE A 47 14.35 -1.68 -8.14
N LEU A 48 15.04 -2.09 -9.20
CA LEU A 48 14.67 -3.27 -9.97
C LEU A 48 15.43 -4.46 -9.42
N ASP A 49 14.71 -5.52 -9.10
CA ASP A 49 15.31 -6.81 -8.87
C ASP A 49 15.76 -7.42 -10.21
N GLU A 50 16.71 -8.37 -10.15
CA GLU A 50 17.22 -9.08 -11.33
C GLU A 50 16.11 -9.84 -12.08
N SER A 51 15.02 -10.17 -11.36
CA SER A 51 13.85 -10.86 -11.87
C SER A 51 12.81 -9.93 -12.52
N ASP A 52 12.91 -8.62 -12.29
CA ASP A 52 12.00 -7.64 -12.88
C ASP A 52 12.32 -7.50 -14.36
N ASN A 53 11.33 -7.71 -15.22
CA ASN A 53 11.48 -7.44 -16.65
C ASN A 53 11.14 -5.96 -16.89
N PRO A 54 12.13 -5.06 -17.11
CA PRO A 54 11.87 -3.64 -17.26
C PRO A 54 11.16 -3.28 -18.57
N PHE A 55 10.95 -4.26 -19.46
CA PHE A 55 10.38 -4.07 -20.80
C PHE A 55 8.91 -4.49 -20.92
N THR A 56 8.23 -4.85 -19.84
CA THR A 56 6.78 -5.05 -19.89
C THR A 56 6.06 -3.70 -19.83
N GLU A 57 5.17 -3.47 -20.80
CA GLU A 57 4.30 -2.28 -20.86
C GLU A 57 3.49 -2.10 -19.56
N GLU A 58 3.11 -3.20 -18.91
CA GLU A 58 2.38 -3.23 -17.64
C GLU A 58 3.17 -2.57 -16.51
N LEU A 59 4.45 -2.91 -16.35
CA LEU A 59 5.33 -2.32 -15.33
C LEU A 59 5.55 -0.83 -15.59
N LEU A 60 5.71 -0.44 -16.87
CA LEU A 60 5.82 0.97 -17.26
C LEU A 60 4.54 1.77 -16.97
N MET A 61 3.37 1.18 -17.16
CA MET A 61 2.09 1.82 -16.80
C MET A 61 1.94 1.95 -15.29
N GLU A 62 2.29 0.91 -14.53
CA GLU A 62 2.27 0.92 -13.07
C GLU A 62 3.20 2.01 -12.52
N ARG A 63 4.40 2.16 -13.09
CA ARG A 63 5.34 3.26 -12.77
C ARG A 63 4.71 4.63 -12.94
N ARG A 64 4.07 4.87 -14.08
CA ARG A 64 3.42 6.16 -14.36
C ARG A 64 2.27 6.42 -13.39
N ALA A 65 1.45 5.41 -13.10
CA ALA A 65 0.35 5.52 -12.15
C ALA A 65 0.85 5.82 -10.72
N LYS A 66 1.88 5.11 -10.24
CA LYS A 66 2.52 5.33 -8.93
C LYS A 66 3.08 6.75 -8.82
N GLN A 67 3.76 7.25 -9.85
CA GLN A 67 4.30 8.62 -9.88
C GLN A 67 3.20 9.70 -9.87
N ILE A 68 2.14 9.52 -10.66
CA ILE A 68 1.00 10.44 -10.68
C ILE A 68 0.34 10.47 -9.30
N LEU A 69 0.06 9.31 -8.71
CA LEU A 69 -0.56 9.23 -7.38
C LEU A 69 0.28 9.92 -6.30
N LEU A 70 1.60 9.67 -6.28
CA LEU A 70 2.52 10.32 -5.35
C LEU A 70 2.54 11.84 -5.54
N SER A 71 2.51 12.33 -6.79
CA SER A 71 2.44 13.76 -7.08
C SER A 71 1.14 14.41 -6.57
N LEU A 72 0.01 13.70 -6.66
CA LEU A 72 -1.29 14.16 -6.17
C LEU A 72 -1.33 14.21 -4.65
N ILE A 73 -0.77 13.19 -3.98
CA ILE A 73 -0.66 13.15 -2.52
C ILE A 73 0.22 14.31 -2.02
N LYS A 74 1.36 14.57 -2.68
CA LYS A 74 2.24 15.70 -2.36
C LYS A 74 1.51 17.05 -2.51
N LYS A 75 0.78 17.25 -3.60
CA LYS A 75 -0.03 18.47 -3.81
C LYS A 75 -1.10 18.65 -2.73
N ARG A 76 -1.83 17.60 -2.37
CA ARG A 76 -2.85 17.66 -1.29
C ARG A 76 -2.26 18.05 0.06
N ARG A 77 -1.07 17.52 0.42
CA ARG A 77 -0.39 17.90 1.67
C ARG A 77 0.05 19.36 1.69
N GLN A 78 0.52 19.90 0.57
CA GLN A 78 0.91 21.31 0.48
C GLN A 78 -0.29 22.26 0.61
N VAL A 79 -1.44 21.90 0.02
CA VAL A 79 -2.68 22.67 0.15
C VAL A 79 -3.21 22.61 1.59
N GLN A 80 -3.21 21.43 2.22
CA GLN A 80 -3.63 21.30 3.63
C GLN A 80 -2.70 22.02 4.63
N ALA A 81 -1.40 22.09 4.34
CA ALA A 81 -0.45 22.85 5.15
C ALA A 81 -0.60 24.38 5.02
N ALA A 82 -1.17 24.86 3.91
CA ALA A 82 -1.44 26.28 3.68
C ALA A 82 -2.77 26.75 4.32
N ASP A 83 -3.77 25.87 4.41
CA ASP A 83 -5.13 26.24 4.84
C ASP A 83 -5.45 25.96 6.32
N GLY A 84 -4.58 25.29 7.08
CA GLY A 84 -4.74 25.19 8.55
C GLY A 84 -6.05 24.54 9.03
N ILE A 85 -6.64 23.61 8.27
CA ILE A 85 -7.84 22.86 8.71
C ILE A 85 -7.45 21.44 9.09
N VAL A 86 -7.48 21.18 10.39
CA VAL A 86 -7.55 19.85 10.99
C VAL A 86 -8.97 19.31 10.77
N GLU A 87 -9.14 18.24 10.00
CA GLU A 87 -10.01 17.13 10.37
C GLU A 87 -9.60 15.84 9.62
N ASP A 88 -9.09 14.91 10.42
CA ASP A 88 -8.88 13.50 10.11
C ASP A 88 -10.23 12.78 10.20
N LYS A 89 -10.76 12.31 9.06
CA LYS A 89 -11.68 11.16 8.99
C LYS A 89 -11.43 10.40 7.69
N THR A 90 -10.83 9.22 7.84
CA THR A 90 -11.11 7.99 7.07
C THR A 90 -11.79 8.17 5.72
N THR A 91 -11.07 7.88 4.63
CA THR A 91 -11.73 7.50 3.38
C THR A 91 -11.01 6.28 2.79
N PRO A 92 -11.70 5.14 2.65
CA PRO A 92 -11.11 3.91 2.12
C PRO A 92 -10.82 4.10 0.64
N LEU A 93 -9.60 3.74 0.22
CA LEU A 93 -9.34 3.43 -1.18
C LEU A 93 -9.96 2.06 -1.45
N LEU A 94 -10.70 1.95 -2.56
CA LEU A 94 -11.50 0.79 -3.01
C LEU A 94 -12.92 0.68 -2.42
N GLY A 95 -13.91 1.16 -3.19
CA GLY A 95 -15.31 0.81 -3.00
C GLY A 95 -16.28 1.71 -3.76
N ALA A 96 -16.57 1.37 -5.02
CA ALA A 96 -17.88 1.56 -5.68
C ALA A 96 -17.81 1.17 -7.17
N ILE A 97 -17.99 -0.13 -7.47
CA ILE A 97 -18.80 -0.52 -8.64
C ILE A 97 -19.90 -1.42 -8.09
N GLN A 98 -20.93 -0.77 -7.56
CA GLN A 98 -22.27 -1.31 -7.50
C GLN A 98 -23.19 -0.21 -8.02
N ASN A 99 -23.86 -0.48 -9.13
CA ASN A 99 -25.22 -0.05 -9.44
C ASN A 99 -25.67 -0.93 -10.62
N THR A 100 -26.49 -1.95 -10.37
CA THR A 100 -27.97 -1.88 -10.35
C THR A 100 -28.51 -1.47 -11.72
N GLY A 101 -28.89 -2.48 -12.50
CA GLY A 101 -29.82 -2.33 -13.61
C GLY A 101 -31.03 -3.20 -13.32
N ASP A 102 -31.94 -2.71 -12.47
CA ASP A 102 -33.34 -3.09 -12.59
C ASP A 102 -33.88 -2.38 -13.84
N SER A 103 -34.37 -3.15 -14.79
CA SER A 103 -35.22 -2.67 -15.88
C SER A 103 -36.40 -3.61 -15.97
N ASN A 104 -37.56 -3.12 -15.54
CA ASN A 104 -38.87 -3.66 -15.86
C ASN A 104 -38.95 -4.01 -17.35
N VAL A 105 -39.25 -5.26 -17.69
CA VAL A 105 -40.40 -5.74 -18.50
C VAL A 105 -40.61 -7.23 -18.20
#